data_AF-A0A8B6GI38-F1
#
_entry.id   AF-A0A8B6GI38-F1
#
_cell.length_a   1.000
_cell.length_b   1.000
_cell.length_c   1.000
_cell.angle_alpha   90.00
_cell.angle_beta   90.00
_cell.angle_gamma   90.00
#
_symmetry.space_group_name_H-M   'P 1'
#
loop_
_entity.id
_entity.type
_entity.pdbx_description
1 polymer ?
#
loop_
_entity_poly.entity_id
_entity_poly.type
_entity_poly.pdbx_seq_one_letter_code
_entity_poly.pdbx_strand_id
1 'polypeptide(L)'
;MELNLRPQWRLSNFRSQRPVCGKCGIGHSRLCFATFKNCYKCGEKGHYARMCNIHKPSVEVKGHQKCNDIKVKSKKRADRDRSRFNEHFDRKRQMLELPFTNTRNTAFVSALDTTYSVKVELKRIQEKLKEKNINSGKFKFQHSKKDEEICDLKEELKSIKTSLDSHVIQIKELQKELEKFKATPEDLDMFNLHWRNEFLKSENLRIMEACNKERRQHHLVKCKFDEDYEEIVANHPKYVNLAFDYE
;
A
#
# COMPACT_ATOMS: atom_id res chain seq x y z
N MET A 1 53.92 -25.08 -24.95
CA MET A 1 52.60 -24.50 -24.62
C MET A 1 51.97 -25.37 -23.56
N GLU A 2 52.08 -25.00 -22.29
CA GLU A 2 51.28 -25.63 -21.23
C GLU A 2 50.76 -24.52 -20.31
N LEU A 3 49.54 -24.10 -20.63
CA LEU A 3 48.74 -23.17 -19.85
C LEU A 3 48.22 -23.89 -18.61
N ASN A 4 48.89 -23.73 -17.47
CA ASN A 4 48.33 -24.12 -16.19
C ASN A 4 47.30 -23.08 -15.73
N LEU A 5 46.05 -23.32 -16.11
CA LEU A 5 44.86 -22.66 -15.60
C LEU A 5 44.78 -22.80 -14.07
N ARG A 6 45.13 -21.72 -13.37
CA ARG A 6 44.96 -21.59 -11.92
C ARG A 6 43.47 -21.29 -11.63
N PRO A 7 42.76 -22.09 -10.81
CA PRO A 7 41.35 -21.82 -10.52
C PRO A 7 41.20 -20.58 -9.63
N GLN A 8 40.42 -19.61 -10.08
CA GLN A 8 39.98 -18.46 -9.29
C GLN A 8 39.03 -18.93 -8.20
N TRP A 9 39.48 -18.96 -6.94
CA TRP A 9 38.57 -19.01 -5.79
C TRP A 9 38.97 -17.99 -4.73
N ARG A 10 37.95 -17.21 -4.32
CA ARG A 10 37.80 -16.38 -3.11
C ARG A 10 38.47 -15.02 -3.08
N LEU A 11 37.79 -14.06 -3.72
CA LEU A 11 37.64 -12.72 -3.15
C LEU A 11 36.66 -12.80 -1.96
N SER A 12 37.18 -12.93 -0.74
CA SER A 12 36.40 -12.64 0.46
C SER A 12 37.31 -12.10 1.57
N ASN A 13 37.16 -10.80 1.81
CA ASN A 13 37.44 -10.06 3.03
C ASN A 13 38.83 -10.22 3.70
N PHE A 14 39.66 -9.23 3.41
CA PHE A 14 40.83 -8.81 4.16
C PHE A 14 40.51 -8.56 5.66
N ARG A 15 40.65 -9.59 6.50
CA ARG A 15 41.05 -9.43 7.91
C ARG A 15 41.99 -10.57 8.30
N SER A 16 43.27 -10.23 8.45
CA SER A 16 44.28 -10.97 9.22
C SER A 16 44.27 -12.51 9.10
N GLN A 17 44.58 -13.07 7.93
CA GLN A 17 44.83 -14.50 7.84
C GLN A 17 46.32 -14.75 7.69
N ARG A 18 46.96 -15.20 8.79
CA ARG A 18 48.27 -15.86 8.71
C ARG A 18 48.11 -17.05 7.74
N PRO A 19 49.10 -17.34 6.87
CA PRO A 19 48.99 -18.42 5.91
C PRO A 19 48.67 -19.72 6.64
N VAL A 20 47.46 -20.25 6.41
CA VAL A 20 47.04 -21.53 6.95
C VAL A 20 47.70 -22.65 6.15
N CYS A 21 48.14 -23.70 6.83
CA CYS A 21 48.76 -24.81 6.12
C CYS A 21 47.72 -25.57 5.28
N GLY A 22 47.97 -25.72 3.97
CA GLY A 22 47.09 -26.46 3.05
C GLY A 22 46.88 -27.94 3.41
N LYS A 23 47.70 -28.51 4.31
CA LYS A 23 47.58 -29.89 4.79
C LYS A 23 46.64 -30.06 5.99
N CYS A 24 46.53 -29.05 6.86
CA CYS A 24 45.77 -29.17 8.11
C CYS A 24 44.74 -28.06 8.39
N GLY A 25 44.78 -26.97 7.62
CA GLY A 25 43.93 -25.80 7.77
C GLY A 25 44.25 -24.93 9.00
N ILE A 26 45.37 -25.18 9.69
CA ILE A 26 45.79 -24.44 10.90
C ILE A 26 47.13 -23.73 10.59
N GLY A 27 47.34 -22.53 11.16
CA GLY A 27 48.61 -21.83 11.07
C GLY A 27 49.68 -22.44 11.97
N HIS A 28 50.83 -22.82 11.42
CA HIS A 28 52.00 -23.30 12.15
C HIS A 28 53.29 -22.83 11.47
N SER A 29 54.36 -22.66 12.23
CA SER A 29 55.55 -21.92 11.76
C SER A 29 56.56 -22.73 10.94
N ARG A 30 56.66 -24.06 11.11
CA ARG A 30 57.73 -24.85 10.44
C ARG A 30 57.34 -26.25 9.96
N LEU A 31 56.76 -27.10 10.82
CA LEU A 31 56.37 -28.47 10.44
C LEU A 31 54.90 -28.73 10.78
N CYS A 32 54.17 -29.29 9.83
CA CYS A 32 52.78 -29.66 10.04
C CYS A 32 52.71 -30.94 10.88
N PHE A 33 51.92 -30.96 11.95
CA PHE A 33 51.72 -32.20 12.69
C PHE A 33 50.98 -33.27 11.84
N ALA A 34 50.22 -32.83 10.83
CA ALA A 34 49.55 -33.74 9.89
C ALA A 34 50.54 -34.51 8.99
N THR A 35 51.80 -34.08 8.86
CA THR A 35 52.80 -34.81 8.06
C THR A 35 53.17 -36.17 8.66
N PHE A 36 53.01 -36.34 9.98
CA PHE A 36 53.36 -37.58 10.68
C PHE A 36 52.13 -38.41 11.08
N LYS A 37 50.91 -37.90 10.84
CA LYS A 37 49.67 -38.58 11.18
C LYS A 37 49.03 -39.17 9.93
N ASN A 38 48.64 -40.44 10.04
CA ASN A 38 47.85 -41.11 9.03
C ASN A 38 46.40 -40.60 9.10
N CYS A 39 45.81 -40.30 7.96
CA CYS A 39 44.41 -39.95 7.85
C CYS A 39 43.53 -41.15 8.23
N TYR A 40 42.58 -40.96 9.14
CA TYR A 40 41.65 -42.02 9.55
C TYR A 40 40.71 -42.51 8.43
N LYS A 41 40.57 -41.77 7.33
CA LYS A 41 39.70 -42.13 6.19
C LYS A 41 40.44 -42.91 5.09
N CYS A 42 41.67 -42.53 4.75
CA CYS A 42 42.42 -43.14 3.65
C CYS A 42 43.70 -43.86 4.07
N GLY A 43 44.18 -43.68 5.31
CA GLY A 43 45.43 -44.26 5.81
C GLY A 43 46.70 -43.52 5.41
N GLU A 44 46.63 -42.54 4.50
CA GLU A 44 47.81 -41.80 4.02
C GLU A 44 48.24 -40.69 4.98
N LYS A 45 49.56 -40.41 5.02
CA LYS A 45 50.13 -39.32 5.81
C LYS A 45 49.95 -37.99 5.10
N GLY A 46 49.95 -36.89 5.85
CA GLY A 46 50.02 -35.54 5.27
C GLY A 46 48.72 -34.75 5.28
N HIS A 47 47.63 -35.27 5.87
CA HIS A 47 46.38 -34.51 6.08
C HIS A 47 45.54 -35.09 7.22
N TYR A 48 44.60 -34.29 7.73
CA TYR A 48 43.58 -34.75 8.69
C TYR A 48 42.34 -35.30 7.97
N ALA A 49 41.58 -36.18 8.63
CA ALA A 49 40.36 -36.81 8.08
C ALA A 49 39.30 -35.82 7.56
N ARG A 50 39.27 -34.60 8.10
CA ARG A 50 38.38 -33.52 7.66
C ARG A 50 38.79 -32.86 6.34
N MET A 51 40.07 -32.98 5.96
CA MET A 51 40.65 -32.45 4.72
C MET A 51 40.94 -33.56 3.70
N CYS A 52 40.40 -34.76 3.91
CA CYS A 52 40.59 -35.88 2.99
C CYS A 52 39.68 -35.70 1.78
N ASN A 53 40.28 -35.61 0.58
CA ASN A 53 39.56 -35.45 -0.69
C ASN A 53 38.97 -36.77 -1.20
N ILE A 54 39.19 -37.88 -0.49
CA ILE A 54 38.64 -39.18 -0.86
C ILE A 54 37.23 -39.31 -0.25
N HIS A 55 36.22 -39.14 -1.09
CA HIS A 55 34.88 -39.69 -0.83
C HIS A 55 34.89 -41.15 -1.27
N LYS A 56 35.30 -42.09 -0.40
CA LYS A 56 35.09 -43.52 -0.69
C LYS A 56 33.61 -43.84 -0.51
N PRO A 57 32.90 -44.38 -1.52
CA PRO A 57 31.88 -45.38 -1.25
C PRO A 57 32.60 -46.66 -0.79
N SER A 58 32.15 -47.18 0.35
CA SER A 58 32.33 -48.56 0.85
C SER A 58 33.49 -49.38 0.28
N VAL A 59 34.64 -49.37 0.99
CA VAL A 59 35.52 -50.55 0.98
C VAL A 59 35.13 -51.39 2.20
N GLU A 60 34.70 -52.62 1.93
CA GLU A 60 34.36 -53.65 2.90
C GLU A 60 35.46 -53.77 3.96
N VAL A 61 35.12 -53.36 5.19
CA VAL A 61 35.92 -53.61 6.37
C VAL A 61 35.77 -55.10 6.67
N LYS A 62 36.82 -55.89 6.41
CA LYS A 62 36.98 -57.21 7.04
C LYS A 62 36.84 -57.01 8.55
N GLY A 63 35.81 -57.63 9.12
CA GLY A 63 35.34 -57.39 10.47
C GLY A 63 36.46 -57.47 11.51
N HIS A 64 36.62 -56.41 12.30
CA HIS A 64 37.11 -56.60 13.64
C HIS A 64 36.03 -57.33 14.42
N GLN A 65 36.32 -58.61 14.70
CA GLN A 65 35.66 -59.42 15.71
C GLN A 65 35.40 -58.53 16.93
N LYS A 66 34.13 -58.24 17.21
CA LYS A 66 33.75 -57.68 18.51
C LYS A 66 34.16 -58.70 19.56
N CYS A 67 35.19 -58.39 20.35
CA CYS A 67 35.45 -59.12 21.57
C CYS A 67 34.29 -58.82 22.52
N ASN A 68 33.26 -59.68 22.52
CA ASN A 68 32.19 -59.67 23.51
C ASN A 68 32.67 -60.25 24.85
N ASP A 69 33.85 -59.84 25.30
CA ASP A 69 34.24 -59.99 26.70
C ASP A 69 33.73 -58.78 27.45
N ILE A 70 32.42 -58.71 27.68
CA ILE A 70 31.91 -57.98 28.83
C ILE A 70 32.38 -58.79 30.04
N LYS A 71 33.62 -58.51 30.47
CA LYS A 71 34.11 -58.91 31.79
C LYS A 71 33.15 -58.28 32.78
N VAL A 72 32.15 -59.05 33.22
CA VAL A 72 31.35 -58.72 34.39
C VAL A 72 32.37 -58.46 35.48
N LYS A 73 32.61 -57.18 35.80
CA LYS A 73 33.49 -56.80 36.89
C LYS A 73 32.97 -57.57 38.10
N SER A 74 33.83 -58.34 38.77
CA SER A 74 33.41 -59.05 39.98
C SER A 74 32.72 -58.04 40.90
N LYS A 75 31.62 -58.45 41.55
CA LYS A 75 30.82 -57.58 42.42
C LYS A 75 31.70 -56.77 43.38
N LYS A 76 32.75 -57.41 43.92
CA LYS A 76 33.80 -56.82 44.74
C LYS A 76 34.58 -55.66 44.10
N ARG A 77 34.84 -55.70 42.78
CA ARG A 77 35.47 -54.58 42.07
C ARG A 77 34.49 -53.43 41.84
N ALA A 78 33.24 -53.72 41.51
CA ALA A 78 32.20 -52.70 41.38
C ALA A 78 31.96 -51.97 42.72
N ASP A 79 31.93 -52.70 43.84
CA ASP A 79 31.75 -52.14 45.18
C ASP A 79 32.93 -51.26 45.62
N ARG A 80 34.17 -51.67 45.29
CA ARG A 80 35.36 -50.83 45.52
C ARG A 80 35.36 -49.56 44.68
N ASP A 81 35.03 -49.66 43.39
CA ASP A 81 34.92 -48.49 42.52
C ASP A 81 33.83 -47.54 43.06
N ARG A 82 32.67 -48.08 43.48
CA ARG A 82 31.58 -47.30 44.08
C ARG A 82 31.97 -46.61 45.38
N SER A 83 32.72 -47.29 46.25
CA SER A 83 33.21 -46.71 47.51
C SER A 83 34.19 -45.56 47.25
N ARG A 84 35.11 -45.71 46.27
CA ARG A 84 36.02 -44.63 45.86
C ARG A 84 35.29 -43.42 45.29
N PHE A 85 34.23 -43.65 44.51
CA PHE A 85 33.41 -42.56 43.99
C PHE A 85 32.67 -41.84 45.12
N ASN A 86 32.04 -42.58 46.04
CA ASN A 86 31.34 -41.97 47.18
C ASN A 86 32.31 -41.13 48.02
N GLU A 87 33.49 -41.65 48.36
CA GLU A 87 34.50 -40.90 49.10
C GLU A 87 34.97 -39.64 48.36
N HIS A 88 35.12 -39.71 47.03
CA HIS A 88 35.42 -38.52 46.22
C HIS A 88 34.31 -37.47 46.29
N PHE A 89 33.04 -37.88 46.19
CA PHE A 89 31.91 -36.97 46.28
C PHE A 89 31.76 -36.39 47.69
N ASP A 90 32.01 -37.17 48.74
CA ASP A 90 31.96 -36.71 50.12
C ASP A 90 33.07 -35.69 50.41
N ARG A 91 34.31 -35.96 49.98
CA ARG A 91 35.39 -34.95 50.05
C ARG A 91 35.06 -33.69 49.26
N LYS A 92 34.45 -33.83 48.08
CA LYS A 92 34.03 -32.68 47.26
C LYS A 92 32.91 -31.88 47.95
N ARG A 93 31.99 -32.55 48.64
CA ARG A 93 30.93 -31.93 49.43
C ARG A 93 31.49 -31.18 50.63
N GLN A 94 32.41 -31.80 51.38
CA GLN A 94 33.13 -31.15 52.48
C GLN A 94 33.94 -29.92 52.02
N MET A 95 34.55 -29.97 50.83
CA MET A 95 35.24 -28.81 50.24
C MET A 95 34.28 -27.69 49.80
N LEU A 96 33.04 -28.03 49.44
CA LEU A 96 31.96 -27.07 49.14
C LEU A 96 31.30 -26.49 50.41
N GLU A 97 31.49 -27.14 51.56
CA GLU A 97 31.03 -26.68 52.88
C GLU A 97 32.05 -25.77 53.59
N LEU A 98 33.25 -25.60 53.03
CA LEU A 98 34.17 -24.57 53.49
C LEU A 98 33.56 -23.17 53.27
N PRO A 99 33.62 -22.28 54.27
CA PRO A 99 32.89 -20.99 54.29
C PRO A 99 33.32 -20.00 53.20
N PHE A 100 34.34 -20.33 52.40
CA PHE A 100 34.86 -19.51 51.32
C PHE A 100 34.30 -19.84 49.94
N THR A 101 33.61 -20.97 49.76
CA THR A 101 33.16 -21.40 48.40
C THR A 101 31.70 -21.10 48.10
N ASN A 102 30.89 -20.81 49.13
CA ASN A 102 29.48 -20.47 48.98
C ASN A 102 29.13 -19.07 49.51
N THR A 103 30.12 -18.20 49.66
CA THR A 103 29.81 -16.78 49.78
C THR A 103 29.62 -16.24 48.37
N ARG A 104 28.35 -16.00 48.01
CA ARG A 104 27.98 -15.04 46.96
C ARG A 104 28.37 -13.62 47.40
N ASN A 105 29.56 -13.43 47.93
CA ASN A 105 30.07 -12.13 48.32
C ASN A 105 30.52 -11.46 47.02
N THR A 106 29.56 -10.84 46.33
CA THR A 106 29.82 -10.06 45.12
C THR A 106 30.90 -9.02 45.36
N ALA A 107 31.05 -8.55 46.60
CA ALA A 107 32.12 -7.65 47.04
C ALA A 107 33.54 -8.26 46.91
N PHE A 108 33.70 -9.54 47.25
CA PHE A 108 35.01 -10.22 47.18
C PHE A 108 35.38 -10.57 45.73
N VAL A 109 34.41 -11.05 44.95
CA VAL A 109 34.60 -11.33 43.51
C VAL A 109 34.81 -10.03 42.71
N SER A 110 34.14 -8.93 43.08
CA SER A 110 34.36 -7.62 42.45
C SER A 110 35.73 -7.01 42.78
N ALA A 111 36.31 -7.36 43.93
CA ALA A 111 37.65 -6.91 44.32
C ALA A 111 38.77 -7.67 43.59
N LEU A 112 38.54 -8.95 43.24
CA LEU A 112 39.51 -9.80 42.55
C LEU A 112 39.39 -9.77 41.02
N ASP A 113 38.19 -9.59 40.49
CA ASP A 113 37.96 -9.52 39.05
C ASP A 113 37.65 -8.08 38.65
N THR A 114 38.68 -7.33 38.24
CA THR A 114 38.55 -5.95 37.73
C THR A 114 37.59 -5.85 36.54
N THR A 115 37.31 -6.98 35.86
CA THR A 115 36.37 -7.04 34.74
C THR A 115 34.91 -7.22 35.18
N TYR A 116 34.65 -7.51 36.46
CA TYR A 116 33.29 -7.73 36.98
C TYR A 116 32.40 -6.49 36.79
N SER A 117 32.92 -5.31 37.11
CA SER A 117 32.18 -4.04 36.95
C SER A 117 31.79 -3.81 35.49
N VAL A 118 32.70 -4.10 34.55
CA VAL A 118 32.46 -4.00 33.11
C VAL A 118 31.42 -5.02 32.64
N LYS A 119 31.44 -6.25 33.17
CA LYS A 119 30.44 -7.29 32.83
C LYS A 119 29.04 -6.91 33.31
N VAL A 120 28.91 -6.26 34.46
CA VAL A 120 27.63 -5.76 34.98
C VAL A 120 27.09 -4.64 34.09
N GLU A 121 27.93 -3.68 33.70
CA GLU A 121 27.53 -2.62 32.79
C GLU A 121 27.18 -3.15 31.38
N LEU A 122 27.91 -4.12 30.87
CA LEU A 122 27.57 -4.77 29.59
C LEU A 122 26.20 -5.44 29.64
N LYS A 123 25.85 -6.12 30.74
CA LYS A 123 24.51 -6.69 30.91
C LYS A 123 23.43 -5.61 30.94
N ARG A 124 23.64 -4.52 31.70
CA ARG A 124 22.71 -3.37 31.74
C ARG A 124 22.49 -2.76 30.34
N ILE A 125 23.57 -2.58 29.57
CA ILE A 125 23.49 -2.04 28.21
C ILE A 125 22.76 -3.01 27.29
N GLN A 126 23.01 -4.32 27.40
CA GLN A 126 22.29 -5.34 26.62
C GLN A 126 20.79 -5.36 26.93
N GLU A 127 20.39 -5.23 28.19
CA GLU A 127 18.98 -5.14 28.60
C GLU A 127 18.31 -3.88 28.02
N LYS A 128 18.95 -2.71 28.14
CA LYS A 128 18.47 -1.46 27.53
C LYS A 128 18.32 -1.58 26.00
N LEU A 129 19.23 -2.28 25.33
CA LEU A 129 19.15 -2.52 23.89
C LEU A 129 17.99 -3.46 23.53
N LYS A 130 17.71 -4.48 24.35
CA LYS A 130 16.56 -5.37 24.16
C LYS A 130 15.24 -4.63 24.33
N GLU A 131 15.10 -3.80 25.38
CA GLU A 131 13.91 -2.97 25.60
C GLU A 131 13.66 -2.00 24.45
N LYS A 132 14.72 -1.32 23.99
CA LYS A 132 14.62 -0.43 22.81
C LYS A 132 14.24 -1.19 21.53
N ASN A 133 14.69 -2.43 21.36
CA ASN A 133 14.29 -3.28 20.23
C ASN A 133 12.83 -3.74 20.31
N ILE A 134 12.32 -4.03 21.51
CA ILE A 134 10.90 -4.36 21.70
C ILE A 134 10.03 -3.13 21.41
N ASN A 135 10.46 -1.95 21.86
CA ASN A 135 9.76 -0.69 21.59
C ASN A 135 9.81 -0.32 20.10
N SER A 136 10.93 -0.53 19.41
CA SER A 136 11.01 -0.32 17.96
C SER A 136 10.14 -1.31 17.19
N GLY A 137 10.00 -2.55 17.66
CA GLY A 137 9.05 -3.53 17.13
C GLY A 137 7.59 -3.10 17.30
N LYS A 138 7.20 -2.61 18.49
CA LYS A 138 5.86 -2.05 18.74
C LYS A 138 5.58 -0.83 17.86
N PHE A 139 6.55 0.07 17.69
CA PHE A 139 6.43 1.23 16.81
C PHE A 139 6.26 0.83 15.34
N LYS A 140 7.00 -0.20 14.88
CA LYS A 140 6.84 -0.75 13.52
C LYS A 140 5.46 -1.36 13.29
N PHE A 141 4.93 -2.08 14.27
CA PHE A 141 3.59 -2.67 14.17
C PHE A 141 2.48 -1.62 14.18
N GLN A 142 2.62 -0.56 14.98
CA GLN A 142 1.70 0.57 14.93
C GLN A 142 1.80 1.35 13.61
N HIS A 143 3.00 1.48 13.05
CA HIS A 143 3.19 2.05 11.72
C HIS A 143 2.50 1.20 10.65
N SER A 144 2.66 -0.13 10.65
CA SER A 144 2.00 -0.97 9.63
C SER A 144 0.47 -0.87 9.68
N LYS A 145 -0.12 -0.80 10.87
CA LYS A 145 -1.57 -0.61 11.01
C LYS A 145 -2.02 0.76 10.49
N LYS A 146 -1.28 1.82 10.79
CA LYS A 146 -1.55 3.17 10.25
C LYS A 146 -1.33 3.23 8.75
N ASP A 147 -0.35 2.48 8.22
CA ASP A 147 -0.06 2.41 6.80
C ASP A 147 -1.20 1.70 6.03
N GLU A 148 -1.82 0.68 6.64
CA GLU A 148 -3.06 0.06 6.13
C GLU A 148 -4.22 1.07 6.10
N GLU A 149 -4.48 1.78 7.20
CA GLU A 149 -5.52 2.83 7.25
C GLU A 149 -5.28 3.94 6.21
N ILE A 150 -4.02 4.32 5.96
CA ILE A 150 -3.65 5.29 4.92
C ILE A 150 -3.90 4.74 3.52
N CYS A 151 -3.72 3.43 3.31
CA CYS A 151 -4.01 2.79 2.03
C CYS A 151 -5.51 2.84 1.71
N ASP A 152 -6.37 2.50 2.68
CA ASP A 152 -7.83 2.53 2.50
C ASP A 152 -8.33 3.95 2.20
N LEU A 153 -7.89 4.94 2.99
CA LEU A 153 -8.24 6.36 2.78
C LEU A 153 -7.78 6.87 1.40
N LYS A 154 -6.65 6.38 0.88
CA LYS A 154 -6.18 6.74 -0.47
C LYS A 154 -7.06 6.14 -1.55
N GLU A 155 -7.64 4.96 -1.34
CA GLU A 155 -8.58 4.36 -2.29
C GLU A 155 -9.91 5.11 -2.30
N GLU A 156 -10.42 5.49 -1.13
CA GLU A 156 -11.61 6.34 -1.03
C GLU A 156 -11.41 7.70 -1.74
N LEU A 157 -10.27 8.35 -1.53
CA LEU A 157 -9.94 9.60 -2.22
C LEU A 157 -9.86 9.43 -3.75
N LYS A 158 -9.34 8.30 -4.24
CA LYS A 158 -9.33 8.00 -5.68
C LYS A 158 -10.76 7.83 -6.20
N SER A 159 -11.60 7.09 -5.49
CA SER A 159 -13.02 6.90 -5.82
C SER A 159 -13.74 8.25 -5.93
N ILE A 160 -13.65 9.09 -4.89
CA ILE A 160 -14.28 10.42 -4.86
C ILE A 160 -13.77 11.28 -6.02
N LYS A 161 -12.46 11.27 -6.29
CA LYS A 161 -11.88 12.02 -7.41
C LYS A 161 -12.48 11.60 -8.76
N THR A 162 -12.61 10.29 -9.01
CA THR A 162 -13.23 9.81 -10.26
C THR A 162 -14.70 10.24 -10.40
N SER A 163 -15.45 10.25 -9.28
CA SER A 163 -16.82 10.76 -9.27
C SER A 163 -16.87 12.27 -9.56
N LEU A 164 -15.96 13.04 -8.95
CA LEU A 164 -15.85 14.48 -9.18
C LEU A 164 -15.53 14.79 -10.65
N ASP A 165 -14.57 14.07 -11.24
CA ASP A 165 -14.21 14.23 -12.64
C ASP A 165 -15.41 13.94 -13.56
N SER A 166 -16.22 12.92 -13.25
CA SER A 166 -17.47 12.63 -13.96
C SER A 166 -18.48 13.76 -13.84
N HIS A 167 -18.71 14.30 -12.63
CA HIS A 167 -19.63 15.43 -12.43
C HIS A 167 -19.16 16.71 -13.15
N VAL A 168 -17.86 16.97 -13.18
CA VAL A 168 -17.31 18.12 -13.92
C VAL A 168 -17.57 17.99 -15.42
N ILE A 169 -17.48 16.78 -15.98
CA ILE A 169 -17.84 16.53 -17.38
C ILE A 169 -19.33 16.82 -17.61
N GLN A 170 -20.21 16.31 -16.75
CA GLN A 170 -21.66 16.56 -16.83
C GLN A 170 -21.99 18.06 -16.76
N ILE A 171 -21.36 18.80 -15.83
CA ILE A 171 -21.56 20.25 -15.71
C ILE A 171 -21.14 20.97 -16.99
N LYS A 172 -20.02 20.58 -17.60
CA LYS A 172 -19.56 21.18 -18.87
C LYS A 172 -20.52 20.88 -20.02
N GLU A 173 -21.11 19.70 -20.07
CA GLU A 173 -22.12 19.35 -21.07
C GLU A 173 -23.38 20.19 -20.89
N LEU A 174 -23.89 20.30 -19.66
CA LEU A 174 -25.04 21.16 -19.34
C LEU A 174 -24.78 22.63 -19.64
N GLN A 175 -23.57 23.13 -19.41
CA GLN A 175 -23.18 24.49 -19.78
C GLN A 175 -23.23 24.71 -21.29
N LYS A 176 -22.76 23.74 -22.09
CA LYS A 176 -22.86 23.80 -23.56
C LYS A 176 -24.31 23.76 -24.02
N GLU A 177 -25.16 22.97 -23.38
CA GLU A 177 -26.59 22.96 -23.68
C GLU A 177 -27.23 24.31 -23.36
N LEU A 178 -26.95 24.89 -22.19
CA LEU A 178 -27.41 26.22 -21.82
C LEU A 178 -26.93 27.30 -22.80
N GLU A 179 -25.69 27.23 -23.28
CA GLU A 179 -25.19 28.16 -24.29
C GLU A 179 -25.94 28.05 -25.63
N LYS A 180 -26.39 26.87 -26.03
CA LYS A 180 -27.25 26.71 -27.22
C LYS A 180 -28.63 27.36 -27.05
N PHE A 181 -29.14 27.42 -25.82
CA PHE A 181 -30.44 28.02 -25.51
C PHE A 181 -30.37 29.51 -25.19
N LYS A 182 -29.18 30.11 -25.07
CA LYS A 182 -29.04 31.56 -24.96
C LYS A 182 -29.39 32.17 -26.31
N ALA A 183 -30.65 32.57 -26.47
CA ALA A 183 -31.09 33.40 -27.58
C ALA A 183 -30.18 34.63 -27.67
N THR A 184 -29.68 34.93 -28.86
CA THR A 184 -28.91 36.16 -29.04
C THR A 184 -29.86 37.35 -28.88
N PRO A 185 -29.35 38.54 -28.46
CA PRO A 185 -30.18 39.74 -28.40
C PRO A 185 -30.93 40.02 -29.72
N GLU A 186 -30.32 39.66 -30.85
CA GLU A 186 -30.89 39.78 -32.19
C GLU A 186 -32.09 38.84 -32.41
N ASP A 187 -32.05 37.62 -31.89
CA ASP A 187 -33.18 36.67 -31.95
C ASP A 187 -34.38 37.16 -31.12
N LEU A 188 -34.09 37.78 -29.96
CA LEU A 188 -35.12 38.35 -29.08
C LEU A 188 -35.78 39.58 -29.72
N ASP A 189 -34.98 40.44 -30.36
CA ASP A 189 -35.48 41.62 -31.08
C ASP A 189 -36.32 41.23 -32.30
N MET A 190 -35.89 40.20 -33.04
CA MET A 190 -36.64 39.65 -34.16
C MET A 190 -37.97 39.03 -33.71
N PHE A 191 -38.01 38.33 -32.57
CA PHE A 191 -39.23 37.80 -31.99
C PHE A 191 -40.19 38.92 -31.52
N ASN A 192 -39.66 39.95 -30.86
CA ASN A 192 -40.44 41.10 -30.40
C ASN A 192 -41.01 41.92 -31.59
N LEU A 193 -40.24 42.11 -32.66
CA LEU A 193 -40.69 42.74 -33.90
C LEU A 193 -41.81 41.94 -34.57
N HIS A 194 -41.68 40.61 -34.63
CA HIS A 194 -42.72 39.75 -35.20
C HIS A 194 -44.04 39.87 -34.41
N TRP A 195 -43.99 39.76 -33.09
CA TRP A 195 -45.17 39.89 -32.23
C TRP A 195 -45.81 41.27 -32.31
N ARG A 196 -45.00 42.33 -32.37
CA ARG A 196 -45.50 43.70 -32.53
C ARG A 196 -46.23 43.88 -33.86
N ASN A 197 -45.70 43.29 -34.94
CA ASN A 197 -46.34 43.33 -36.25
C ASN A 197 -47.64 42.51 -36.31
N GLU A 198 -47.68 41.33 -35.69
CA GLU A 198 -48.91 40.53 -35.58
C GLU A 198 -49.98 41.24 -34.75
N PHE A 199 -49.60 41.86 -33.64
CA PHE A 199 -50.51 42.68 -32.84
C PHE A 199 -51.09 43.84 -33.64
N LEU A 200 -50.25 44.59 -34.38
CA LEU A 200 -50.70 45.69 -35.24
C LEU A 200 -51.61 45.20 -36.38
N LYS A 201 -51.34 44.05 -36.99
CA LYS A 201 -52.23 43.46 -38.00
C LYS A 201 -53.60 43.12 -37.40
N SER A 202 -53.63 42.50 -36.22
CA SER A 202 -54.87 42.17 -35.53
C SER A 202 -55.68 43.41 -35.18
N GLU A 203 -55.03 44.48 -34.73
CA GLU A 203 -55.72 45.71 -34.35
C GLU A 203 -56.22 46.47 -35.58
N ASN A 204 -55.44 46.54 -36.66
CA ASN A 204 -55.88 47.09 -37.93
C ASN A 204 -57.08 46.33 -38.51
N LEU A 205 -57.13 45.00 -38.36
CA LEU A 205 -58.27 44.20 -38.79
C LEU A 205 -59.54 44.56 -38.00
N ARG A 206 -59.43 44.73 -36.68
CA ARG A 206 -60.55 45.17 -35.83
C ARG A 206 -61.05 46.55 -36.20
N ILE A 207 -60.15 47.51 -36.45
CA ILE A 207 -60.51 48.86 -36.88
C ILE A 207 -61.24 48.80 -38.23
N MET A 208 -60.74 48.01 -39.18
CA MET A 208 -61.38 47.84 -40.49
C MET A 208 -62.77 47.20 -40.38
N GLU A 209 -62.95 46.20 -39.51
CA GLU A 209 -64.25 45.59 -39.24
C GLU A 209 -65.23 46.58 -38.59
N ALA A 210 -64.76 47.40 -37.65
CA ALA A 210 -65.56 48.46 -37.02
C ALA A 210 -66.01 49.52 -38.05
N CYS A 211 -65.09 50.04 -38.87
CA CYS A 211 -65.41 50.98 -39.94
C CYS A 211 -66.41 50.40 -40.95
N ASN A 212 -66.27 49.12 -41.31
CA ASN A 212 -67.21 48.46 -42.20
C ASN A 212 -68.59 48.28 -41.55
N LYS A 213 -68.66 48.03 -40.24
CA LYS A 213 -69.90 47.94 -39.49
C LYS A 213 -70.61 49.29 -39.42
N GLU A 214 -69.89 50.37 -39.16
CA GLU A 214 -70.44 51.74 -39.19
C GLU A 214 -70.95 52.10 -40.59
N ARG A 215 -70.19 51.79 -41.65
CA ARG A 215 -70.62 52.02 -43.03
C ARG A 215 -71.91 51.25 -43.35
N ARG A 216 -72.06 50.01 -42.88
CA ARG A 216 -73.31 49.24 -43.02
C ARG A 216 -74.46 49.89 -42.26
N GLN A 217 -74.22 50.40 -41.06
CA GLN A 217 -75.24 51.12 -40.29
C GLN A 217 -75.69 52.41 -41.00
N HIS A 218 -74.75 53.21 -41.49
CA HIS A 218 -75.06 54.39 -42.30
C HIS A 218 -75.85 54.04 -43.58
N HIS A 219 -75.47 52.96 -44.26
CA HIS A 219 -76.22 52.48 -45.43
C HIS A 219 -77.64 52.03 -45.06
N LEU A 220 -77.82 51.33 -43.93
CA LEU A 220 -79.15 50.92 -43.46
C LEU A 220 -80.03 52.12 -43.08
N VAL A 221 -79.45 53.15 -42.44
CA VAL A 221 -80.16 54.39 -42.13
C VAL A 221 -80.55 55.12 -43.42
N LYS A 222 -79.66 55.15 -44.40
CA LYS A 222 -79.96 55.74 -45.71
C LYS A 222 -81.08 54.99 -46.44
N CYS A 223 -81.03 53.67 -46.50
CA CYS A 223 -82.10 52.87 -47.12
C CYS A 223 -83.44 53.02 -46.39
N LYS A 224 -83.45 53.08 -45.05
CA LYS A 224 -84.68 53.36 -44.30
C LYS A 224 -85.25 54.73 -44.61
N PHE A 225 -84.39 55.74 -44.73
CA PHE A 225 -84.81 57.07 -45.14
C PHE A 225 -85.44 57.08 -46.54
N ASP A 226 -84.86 56.33 -47.48
CA ASP A 226 -85.38 56.21 -48.84
C ASP A 226 -86.73 55.44 -48.87
N GLU A 227 -86.89 54.38 -48.06
CA GLU A 227 -88.16 53.64 -47.90
C GLU A 227 -89.26 54.51 -47.26
N ASP A 228 -88.94 55.21 -46.16
CA ASP A 228 -89.86 56.14 -45.48
C ASP A 228 -90.25 57.30 -46.43
N TYR A 229 -89.32 57.78 -47.27
CA TYR A 229 -89.59 58.80 -48.28
C TYR A 229 -90.55 58.30 -49.37
N GLU A 230 -90.35 57.08 -49.90
CA GLU A 230 -91.27 56.48 -50.87
C GLU A 230 -92.68 56.26 -50.27
N GLU A 231 -92.77 55.87 -49.00
CA GLU A 231 -94.04 55.70 -48.29
C GLU A 231 -94.76 57.04 -48.05
N ILE A 232 -94.02 58.11 -47.69
CA ILE A 232 -94.57 59.47 -47.57
C ILE A 232 -95.05 59.98 -48.93
N VAL A 233 -94.28 59.77 -50.00
CA VAL A 233 -94.64 60.17 -51.37
C VAL A 233 -95.89 59.43 -51.86
N ALA A 234 -96.03 58.14 -51.55
CA ALA A 234 -97.19 57.33 -51.92
C ALA A 234 -98.48 57.77 -51.21
N ASN A 235 -98.41 58.15 -49.94
CA ASN A 235 -99.57 58.51 -49.13
C ASN A 235 -99.98 59.99 -49.28
N HIS A 236 -99.07 60.87 -49.70
CA HIS A 236 -99.32 62.31 -49.83
C HIS A 236 -98.81 62.92 -51.15
N PRO A 237 -99.41 62.56 -52.31
CA PRO A 237 -98.92 62.97 -53.64
C PRO A 237 -98.99 64.48 -53.93
N LYS A 238 -99.66 65.26 -53.06
CA LYS A 238 -99.81 66.72 -53.24
C LYS A 238 -98.57 67.54 -52.84
N TYR A 239 -97.56 66.91 -52.23
CA TYR A 239 -96.37 67.60 -51.68
C TYR A 239 -95.06 67.26 -52.40
N VAL A 240 -95.10 66.51 -53.51
CA VAL A 240 -93.90 66.01 -54.21
C VAL A 240 -93.15 67.11 -55.00
N ASN A 241 -93.75 68.28 -55.24
CA ASN A 241 -93.18 69.32 -56.12
C ASN A 241 -92.40 70.44 -55.41
N LEU A 242 -91.83 70.22 -54.21
CA LEU A 242 -91.12 71.28 -53.48
C LEU A 242 -89.70 70.91 -53.02
N ALA A 243 -89.12 69.80 -53.48
CA ALA A 243 -87.80 69.35 -53.02
C ALA A 243 -86.89 68.92 -54.17
N PHE A 244 -86.60 69.82 -55.11
CA PHE A 244 -85.41 69.78 -55.95
C PHE A 244 -85.06 71.21 -56.34
N ASP A 245 -84.35 71.90 -55.44
CA ASP A 245 -83.56 73.10 -55.73
C ASP A 245 -82.65 73.36 -54.50
N TYR A 246 -81.66 72.50 -54.31
CA TYR A 246 -80.44 72.82 -53.53
C TYR A 246 -79.32 71.90 -54.04
N GLU A 247 -78.56 72.42 -55.00
CA GLU A 247 -77.17 71.99 -55.30
C GLU A 247 -76.22 72.48 -54.19
#